data_AF-A7TQQ5-F1
#
_entry.id   AF-A7TQQ5-F1
#
_cell.length_a   1.000
_cell.length_b   1.000
_cell.length_c   1.000
_cell.angle_alpha   90.00
_cell.angle_beta   90.00
_cell.angle_gamma   90.00
#
_symmetry.space_group_name_H-M   'P 1'
#
loop_
_entity.id
_entity.type
_entity.pdbx_description
1 polymer ?
#
loop_
_entity_poly.entity_id
_entity_poly.type
_entity_poly.pdbx_seq_one_letter_code
_entity_poly.pdbx_strand_id
1 'polypeptide(L)'
;MEVAPGPTNFPVPDVRFEETFNRAINKEAEKQREYSLKKKGLTTDEISKIKENEAPEVTTYIVWKVIVRDMLIMPFIQGIMFSGLLIILKPWLRSVVGNGRRFGTFIYNTVLGKNLTKTKKQ
;
A
#
# COMPACT_ATOMS: atom_id res chain seq x y z
N MET A 1 -37.85 43.79 6.56
CA MET A 1 -37.33 42.91 5.50
C MET A 1 -36.05 42.31 6.03
N GLU A 2 -36.17 41.13 6.63
CA GLU A 2 -35.06 40.40 7.23
C GLU A 2 -34.34 39.64 6.12
N VAL A 3 -33.08 40.01 5.87
CA VAL A 3 -32.27 39.46 4.78
C VAL A 3 -31.81 38.07 5.21
N ALA A 4 -32.25 37.04 4.48
CA ALA A 4 -31.80 35.66 4.70
C ALA A 4 -30.28 35.56 4.48
N PRO A 5 -29.50 34.94 5.39
CA PRO A 5 -28.08 34.72 5.16
C PRO A 5 -27.91 33.71 4.03
N GLY A 6 -27.25 34.14 2.95
CA GLY A 6 -26.81 33.27 1.86
C GLY A 6 -25.86 32.17 2.36
N PRO A 7 -25.66 31.09 1.58
CA PRO A 7 -24.92 29.92 2.04
C PRO A 7 -23.47 30.32 2.32
N THR A 8 -23.12 30.43 3.60
CA THR A 8 -21.74 30.45 4.06
C THR A 8 -21.14 29.11 3.69
N ASN A 9 -20.26 29.12 2.70
CA ASN A 9 -19.50 27.97 2.24
C ASN A 9 -18.56 27.54 3.38
N PHE A 10 -19.08 26.75 4.33
CA PHE A 10 -18.29 26.13 5.37
C PHE A 10 -17.43 25.07 4.71
N PRO A 11 -16.09 25.22 4.65
CA PRO A 11 -15.23 24.17 4.14
C PRO A 11 -15.41 22.97 5.06
N VAL A 12 -16.05 21.91 4.56
CA VAL A 12 -16.22 20.67 5.29
C VAL A 12 -14.83 20.15 5.64
N PRO A 13 -14.47 20.03 6.93
CA PRO A 13 -13.18 19.48 7.31
C PRO A 13 -13.08 18.04 6.82
N ASP A 14 -11.90 17.64 6.35
CA ASP A 14 -11.67 16.28 5.87
C ASP A 14 -11.66 15.29 7.05
N VAL A 15 -12.83 14.72 7.32
CA VAL A 15 -13.03 13.74 8.40
C VAL A 15 -12.38 12.38 8.10
N ARG A 16 -11.91 12.15 6.87
CA ARG A 16 -11.39 10.83 6.47
C ARG A 16 -10.10 10.49 7.18
N PHE A 17 -9.25 11.50 7.44
CA PHE A 17 -8.04 11.30 8.23
C PHE A 17 -8.39 10.86 9.65
N GLU A 18 -9.31 11.58 10.29
CA GLU A 18 -9.71 11.33 11.67
C GLU A 18 -10.36 9.95 11.82
N GLU A 19 -11.28 9.58 10.93
CA GLU A 19 -11.89 8.25 10.91
C GLU A 19 -10.85 7.14 10.71
N THR A 20 -9.93 7.33 9.76
CA THR A 20 -8.88 6.34 9.46
C THR A 20 -7.92 6.19 10.63
N PHE A 21 -7.56 7.30 11.26
CA PHE A 21 -6.67 7.37 12.41
C PHE A 21 -7.28 6.72 13.65
N ASN A 22 -8.52 7.08 13.98
CA ASN A 22 -9.26 6.50 15.10
C ASN A 22 -9.43 4.98 14.92
N ARG A 23 -9.71 4.53 13.70
CA ARG A 23 -9.76 3.10 13.37
C ARG A 23 -8.42 2.39 13.58
N ALA A 24 -7.31 3.03 13.20
CA ALA A 24 -5.98 2.46 13.35
C ALA A 24 -5.55 2.37 14.83
N ILE A 25 -5.86 3.41 15.62
CA ILE A 25 -5.63 3.42 17.07
C ILE A 25 -6.40 2.31 17.75
N ASN A 26 -7.71 2.23 17.52
CA ASN A 26 -8.58 1.24 18.17
C ASN A 26 -8.08 -0.18 17.86
N LYS A 27 -7.70 -0.43 16.60
CA LYS A 27 -7.14 -1.72 16.18
C LYS A 27 -5.83 -2.09 16.87
N GLU A 28 -4.90 -1.14 17.07
CA GLU A 28 -3.65 -1.43 17.77
C GLU A 28 -3.83 -1.54 19.28
N ALA A 29 -4.71 -0.73 19.87
CA ALA A 29 -5.03 -0.81 21.29
C ALA A 29 -5.69 -2.15 21.64
N GLU A 30 -6.60 -2.65 20.80
CA GLU A 30 -7.16 -4.00 20.94
C GLU A 30 -6.11 -5.10 20.87
N LYS A 31 -5.19 -5.04 19.91
CA LYS A 31 -4.09 -6.03 19.80
C LYS A 31 -3.22 -6.01 21.05
N GLN A 32 -2.83 -4.83 21.53
CA GLN A 32 -1.97 -4.71 22.70
C GLN A 32 -2.65 -5.22 23.97
N ARG A 33 -3.97 -5.02 24.10
CA ARG A 33 -4.79 -5.61 25.15
C ARG A 33 -4.84 -7.13 25.05
N GLU A 34 -5.07 -7.70 23.86
CA GLU A 34 -5.02 -9.15 23.64
C GLU A 34 -3.66 -9.75 24.03
N TYR A 35 -2.55 -9.13 23.63
CA TYR A 35 -1.22 -9.58 24.01
C TYR A 35 -1.02 -9.55 25.52
N SER A 36 -1.52 -8.51 26.19
CA SER A 36 -1.41 -8.36 27.65
C SER A 36 -2.26 -9.39 28.39
N LEU A 37 -3.47 -9.69 27.91
CA LEU A 37 -4.37 -10.70 28.47
C LEU A 37 -3.85 -12.13 28.22
N LYS A 38 -3.33 -12.42 27.03
CA LYS A 38 -2.68 -13.69 26.71
C LYS A 38 -1.44 -13.92 27.59
N LYS A 39 -0.66 -12.88 27.85
CA LYS A 39 0.50 -12.95 28.77
C LYS A 39 0.09 -13.23 30.22
N LYS A 40 -1.12 -12.81 30.63
CA LYS A 40 -1.72 -13.13 31.93
C LYS A 40 -2.32 -14.54 32.01
N GLY A 41 -2.29 -15.31 30.91
CA GLY A 41 -2.72 -16.70 30.89
C GLY A 41 -4.23 -16.94 30.76
N LEU A 42 -5.01 -15.93 30.36
CA LEU A 42 -6.46 -16.08 30.17
C LEU A 42 -6.81 -16.81 28.88
N THR A 43 -7.90 -17.58 28.94
CA THR A 43 -8.43 -18.40 27.84
C THR A 43 -9.16 -17.52 26.81
N THR A 44 -9.24 -17.97 25.54
CA THR A 44 -9.84 -17.20 24.43
C THR A 44 -11.27 -16.71 24.72
N ASP A 45 -12.04 -17.47 25.50
CA ASP A 45 -13.44 -17.16 25.86
C ASP A 45 -13.59 -16.07 26.94
N GLU A 46 -12.54 -15.82 27.72
CA GLU A 46 -12.53 -14.73 28.72
C GLU A 46 -12.09 -13.41 28.07
N ILE A 47 -11.21 -13.50 27.08
CA ILE A 47 -10.71 -12.35 26.30
C ILE A 47 -11.85 -11.69 25.52
N SER A 48 -12.80 -12.46 24.98
CA SER A 48 -13.96 -11.93 24.24
C SER A 48 -14.95 -11.19 25.15
N LYS A 49 -15.22 -11.70 26.35
CA LYS A 49 -16.09 -11.04 27.34
C LYS A 49 -15.50 -9.74 27.87
N ILE A 50 -14.18 -9.72 28.06
CA ILE A 50 -13.43 -8.53 28.50
C ILE A 50 -13.42 -7.47 27.39
N LYS A 51 -13.28 -7.88 26.12
CA LYS A 51 -13.39 -6.97 24.96
C LYS A 51 -14.72 -6.23 24.87
N GLU A 52 -15.83 -6.89 25.19
CA GLU A 52 -17.17 -6.31 25.09
C GLU A 52 -17.47 -5.31 26.21
N ASN A 53 -16.85 -5.47 27.39
CA ASN A 53 -17.19 -4.69 28.59
C ASN A 53 -16.29 -3.48 28.86
N GLU A 54 -15.13 -3.36 28.21
CA GLU A 54 -14.16 -2.29 28.51
C GLU A 54 -13.61 -1.68 27.23
N ALA A 55 -13.67 -0.35 27.14
CA ALA A 55 -13.01 0.40 26.08
C ALA A 55 -11.48 0.26 26.21
N PRO A 56 -10.74 0.11 25.10
CA PRO A 56 -9.29 -0.03 25.15
C PRO A 56 -8.63 1.25 25.66
N GLU A 57 -7.70 1.13 26.61
CA GLU A 57 -6.91 2.26 27.09
C GLU A 57 -5.97 2.77 25.98
N VAL A 58 -6.32 3.91 25.39
CA VAL A 58 -5.52 4.55 24.35
C VAL A 58 -4.35 5.29 25.02
N THR A 59 -3.18 4.63 25.06
CA THR A 59 -1.94 5.25 25.56
C THR A 59 -1.25 6.07 24.46
N THR A 60 -0.64 7.21 24.80
CA THR A 60 0.11 8.09 23.87
C THR A 60 1.16 7.36 23.04
N TYR A 61 1.78 6.33 23.62
CA TYR A 61 2.75 5.46 22.92
C TYR A 61 2.12 4.71 21.73
N ILE A 62 0.88 4.25 21.87
CA ILE A 62 0.13 3.55 20.81
C ILE A 62 -0.13 4.50 19.65
N VAL A 63 -0.54 5.72 19.98
CA VAL A 63 -0.78 6.79 19.02
C VAL A 63 0.49 7.08 18.22
N TRP A 64 1.62 7.30 18.90
CA TRP A 64 2.90 7.55 18.23
C TRP A 64 3.34 6.40 17.33
N LYS A 65 3.20 5.15 17.80
CA LYS A 65 3.51 3.95 17.03
C LYS A 65 2.66 3.85 15.76
N VAL A 66 1.36 4.14 15.85
CA VAL A 66 0.43 4.12 14.72
C VAL A 66 0.81 5.18 13.70
N ILE A 67 1.08 6.42 14.14
CA ILE A 67 1.51 7.51 13.26
C ILE A 67 2.77 7.12 12.49
N VAL A 68 3.82 6.70 13.19
CA VAL A 68 5.08 6.35 12.54
C VAL A 68 4.88 5.21 11.53
N ARG A 69 4.11 4.19 11.87
CA ARG A 69 3.88 3.05 10.97
C ARG A 69 3.05 3.41 9.75
N ASP A 70 1.89 4.01 9.96
CA ASP A 70 0.90 4.18 8.89
C ASP A 70 1.18 5.43 8.05
N MET A 71 1.72 6.50 8.64
CA MET A 71 2.00 7.76 7.94
C MET A 71 3.43 7.87 7.39
N LEU A 72 4.43 7.21 7.99
CA LEU A 72 5.82 7.31 7.52
C LEU A 72 6.30 6.01 6.87
N ILE A 73 6.14 4.87 7.53
CA ILE A 73 6.70 3.61 7.04
C ILE A 73 5.97 3.13 5.79
N MET A 74 4.64 3.15 5.78
CA MET A 74 3.84 2.67 4.63
C MET A 74 4.13 3.42 3.32
N PRO A 75 4.10 4.77 3.25
CA PRO A 75 4.45 5.49 2.04
C PRO A 75 5.93 5.34 1.66
N PHE A 76 6.83 5.20 2.63
CA PHE A 76 8.26 4.98 2.35
C PHE A 76 8.52 3.62 1.70
N ILE A 77 7.88 2.55 2.20
CA ILE A 77 7.94 1.23 1.60
C ILE A 77 7.38 1.27 0.17
N GLN A 78 6.25 1.94 -0.05
CA GLN A 78 5.66 2.06 -1.37
C GLN A 78 6.62 2.75 -2.35
N GLY A 79 7.31 3.81 -1.92
CA GLY A 79 8.32 4.50 -2.72
C GLY A 79 9.55 3.64 -3.04
N ILE A 80 10.08 2.92 -2.05
CA ILE A 80 11.21 1.98 -2.25
C ILE A 80 10.80 0.85 -3.19
N MET A 81 9.62 0.26 -2.99
CA MET A 81 9.16 -0.87 -3.77
C MET A 81 8.93 -0.46 -5.23
N PHE A 82 8.35 0.71 -5.48
CA PHE A 82 8.16 1.23 -6.83
C PHE A 82 9.50 1.54 -7.51
N SER A 83 10.44 2.16 -6.78
CA SER A 83 11.78 2.45 -7.29
C SER A 83 12.57 1.17 -7.60
N GLY A 84 12.52 0.17 -6.71
CA GLY A 84 13.13 -1.14 -6.90
C GLY A 84 12.53 -1.89 -8.09
N LEU A 85 11.20 -1.84 -8.24
CA LEU A 85 10.51 -2.42 -9.40
C LEU A 85 11.02 -1.81 -10.71
N LEU A 86 11.14 -0.48 -10.79
CA LEU A 86 11.65 0.20 -11.98
C LEU A 86 13.10 -0.18 -12.31
N ILE A 87 13.95 -0.34 -11.29
CA ILE A 87 15.34 -0.79 -11.46
C ILE A 87 15.39 -2.19 -12.08
N ILE A 88 14.54 -3.11 -11.61
CA ILE A 88 14.45 -4.49 -12.13
C ILE A 88 13.83 -4.52 -13.53
N LEU A 89 12.83 -3.67 -13.79
CA LEU A 89 12.11 -3.65 -15.06
C LEU A 89 13.02 -3.24 -16.22
N LYS A 90 14.02 -2.39 -15.99
CA LYS A 90 14.91 -1.85 -17.03
C LYS A 90 15.74 -2.90 -17.78
N PRO A 91 16.50 -3.82 -17.12
CA PRO A 91 17.16 -4.92 -17.82
C PRO A 91 16.17 -5.96 -18.36
N TRP A 92 15.03 -6.17 -17.69
CA TRP A 92 14.00 -7.11 -18.13
C TRP A 92 13.39 -6.69 -19.47
N LEU A 93 13.02 -5.42 -19.61
CA LEU A 93 12.56 -4.82 -20.87
C LEU A 93 13.59 -4.96 -21.98
N ARG A 94 14.88 -4.72 -21.69
CA ARG A 94 15.95 -4.94 -22.68
C ARG A 94 16.03 -6.41 -23.13
N SER A 95 15.87 -7.35 -22.21
CA SER A 95 15.85 -8.79 -22.52
C SER A 95 14.63 -9.17 -23.37
N VAL A 96 13.44 -8.67 -23.02
CA VAL A 96 12.20 -8.89 -23.78
C VAL A 96 12.31 -8.32 -25.20
N VAL A 97 12.86 -7.12 -25.37
CA VAL A 97 13.11 -6.54 -26.70
C VAL A 97 14.11 -7.39 -27.50
N GLY A 98 15.18 -7.88 -26.86
CA GLY A 98 16.15 -8.78 -27.51
C GLY A 98 15.50 -10.08 -28.00
N ASN A 99 14.67 -10.71 -27.16
CA ASN A 99 13.93 -11.92 -27.50
C ASN A 99 12.86 -11.66 -28.57
N GLY A 100 12.17 -10.52 -28.51
CA GLY A 100 11.21 -10.09 -29.52
C GLY A 100 11.85 -9.87 -30.89
N ARG A 101 13.04 -9.26 -30.94
CA ARG A 101 13.80 -9.11 -32.21
C ARG A 101 14.22 -10.46 -32.77
N ARG A 102 14.69 -11.39 -31.94
CA ARG A 102 15.07 -12.74 -32.38
C ARG A 102 13.86 -13.52 -32.91
N PHE A 103 12.74 -13.45 -32.21
CA PHE A 103 11.49 -14.09 -32.61
C PHE A 103 10.92 -13.48 -33.90
N GLY A 104 10.93 -12.14 -34.02
CA GLY A 104 10.54 -11.44 -35.24
C GLY A 104 11.40 -11.84 -36.43
N THR A 105 12.73 -11.88 -36.27
CA THR A 105 13.65 -12.38 -37.31
C THR A 105 13.41 -13.86 -37.64
N PHE A 106 13.06 -14.68 -36.66
CA PHE A 106 12.73 -16.09 -36.87
C PHE A 106 11.44 -16.26 -37.69
N ILE A 107 10.37 -15.56 -37.31
CA ILE A 107 9.10 -15.55 -38.04
C ILE A 107 9.32 -15.00 -39.46
N TYR A 108 10.03 -13.88 -39.59
CA TYR A 108 10.37 -13.26 -40.87
C TYR A 108 11.12 -14.23 -41.79
N ASN A 109 12.17 -14.88 -41.29
CA ASN A 109 12.95 -15.86 -42.07
C ASN A 109 12.16 -17.12 -42.41
N THR A 110 11.18 -17.50 -41.58
CA THR A 110 10.32 -18.66 -41.79
C THR A 110 9.23 -18.38 -42.82
N VAL A 111 8.65 -17.18 -42.81
CA VAL A 111 7.52 -16.80 -43.67
C VAL A 111 7.97 -16.27 -45.03
N LEU A 112 9.01 -15.43 -45.07
CA LEU A 112 9.51 -14.80 -46.31
C LEU A 112 10.67 -15.58 -46.97
N GLY A 113 11.17 -16.62 -46.30
CA GLY A 113 12.34 -17.39 -46.74
C GLY A 113 13.66 -16.70 -46.40
N LYS A 114 14.67 -17.49 -46.01
CA LYS A 114 16.02 -17.00 -45.72
C LYS A 114 16.60 -16.33 -46.99
N ASN A 115 17.11 -15.11 -46.85
CA ASN A 115 17.95 -14.34 -47.82
C ASN A 115 17.34 -13.12 -48.55
N LEU A 116 16.33 -12.43 -48.02
CA LEU A 116 15.88 -11.14 -48.61
C LEU A 116 16.63 -9.89 -48.10
N THR A 117 17.25 -9.92 -46.92
CA THR A 117 18.04 -8.79 -46.42
C THR A 117 19.53 -9.06 -46.61
N LYS A 118 20.08 -8.58 -47.73
CA LYS A 118 21.51 -8.58 -48.02
C LYS A 118 22.21 -7.71 -46.98
N THR A 119 23.08 -8.32 -46.16
CA THR A 119 23.93 -7.57 -45.23
C THR A 119 24.79 -6.60 -46.05
N LYS A 120 24.70 -5.30 -45.78
CA LYS A 120 25.59 -4.30 -46.38
C LYS A 120 26.94 -4.48 -45.69
N LYS A 121 27.84 -5.22 -46.34
CA LYS A 121 29.24 -5.35 -45.95
C LYS A 121 29.84 -3.93 -45.95
N GLN A 122 30.51 -3.55 -44.85
CA GLN A 122 31.34 -2.34 -44.78
C GLN A 122 32.40 -2.37 -45.88
#